data_AF-A0A973CK01-F1
#
_entry.id   AF-A0A973CK01-F1
#
_cell.length_a   1.000
_cell.length_b   1.000
_cell.length_c   1.000
_cell.angle_alpha   90.00
_cell.angle_beta   90.00
_cell.angle_gamma   90.00
#
_symmetry.space_group_name_H-M   'P 1'
#
loop_
_entity.id
_entity.type
_entity.pdbx_description
1 polymer ?
#
loop_
_entity_poly.entity_id
_entity_poly.type
_entity_poly.pdbx_seq_one_letter_code
_entity_poly.pdbx_strand_id
1 'polypeptide(L)'
;KNGSELECLGLEKLKQYIEDDLATEMHELIVQDLKNGVALEGLQELEKLLLIQKNIIDICNNFVSFPEMYDPESRAMFEAGRLVIDGRIFNFNIPVIDVNKHAKESEHSGIYLMYSEVSAADPKDTFYIVTPVTSQRLGNLGINKRGTLYDIEGKQWDTKVLKVIENPVSLVEAMIAPFKKIAKLFSSGISKITSSTEKTLEKSFQSSITNIEKSVASGANGKAPAKAPINPAGLIMSGSLAFAAIGSTFAFIAKTFKEFETVHIISAISCGLGILFIPVMIIAMYKLNTRNLSTILESSGWAINTKMRLTSKLAKLLAPLPIHPDSFKKKGGDALGSLTKKVKKNIKKIDFSKDKSF
;
A
#
# COMPACT_ATOMS: atom_id res chain seq x y z
N LYS A 1 -5.90 -34.25 46.35
CA LYS A 1 -6.99 -34.86 47.18
C LYS A 1 -8.25 -34.78 46.34
N ASN A 2 -9.04 -35.87 46.24
CA ASN A 2 -10.36 -35.75 45.64
C ASN A 2 -11.19 -34.79 46.50
N GLY A 3 -11.68 -33.69 45.92
CA GLY A 3 -12.49 -32.68 46.62
C GLY A 3 -11.79 -31.37 47.02
N SER A 4 -10.56 -31.08 46.57
CA SER A 4 -9.87 -29.82 46.92
C SER A 4 -10.59 -28.55 46.47
N GLU A 5 -11.40 -28.60 45.42
CA GLU A 5 -12.20 -27.46 44.93
C GLU A 5 -13.39 -27.12 45.85
N LEU A 6 -13.84 -28.09 46.65
CA LEU A 6 -15.00 -27.97 47.54
C LEU A 6 -14.61 -27.63 48.99
N GLU A 7 -13.32 -27.69 49.34
CA GLU A 7 -12.82 -27.38 50.69
C GLU A 7 -13.17 -25.93 51.11
N CYS A 8 -13.26 -25.00 50.16
CA CYS A 8 -13.61 -23.58 50.40
C CYS A 8 -15.07 -23.36 50.86
N LEU A 9 -15.98 -24.30 50.63
CA LEU A 9 -17.41 -24.15 50.94
C LEU A 9 -17.74 -24.47 52.41
N GLY A 10 -16.88 -25.22 53.09
CA GLY A 10 -17.08 -25.66 54.48
C GLY A 10 -18.06 -26.83 54.62
N LEU A 11 -17.88 -27.62 55.68
CA LEU A 11 -18.63 -28.86 55.95
C LEU A 11 -20.14 -28.64 56.18
N GLU A 12 -20.52 -27.51 56.79
CA GLU A 12 -21.93 -27.18 57.05
C GLU A 12 -22.72 -26.91 55.76
N LYS A 13 -22.18 -26.13 54.82
CA LYS A 13 -22.84 -25.87 53.53
C LYS A 13 -22.92 -27.14 52.68
N LEU A 14 -21.88 -27.98 52.70
CA LEU A 14 -21.89 -29.24 51.97
C LEU A 14 -22.97 -30.19 52.50
N LYS A 15 -23.17 -30.26 53.83
CA LYS A 15 -24.28 -31.03 54.41
C LYS A 15 -25.63 -30.42 54.06
N GLN A 16 -25.75 -29.10 54.10
CA GLN A 16 -26.98 -28.41 53.69
C GLN A 16 -27.33 -28.72 52.24
N TYR A 17 -26.37 -28.69 51.31
CA TYR A 17 -26.61 -29.04 49.89
C TYR A 17 -26.93 -30.53 49.65
N ILE A 18 -26.61 -31.41 50.61
CA ILE A 18 -26.92 -32.85 50.55
C ILE A 18 -28.28 -33.15 51.19
N GLU A 19 -28.64 -32.42 52.25
CA GLU A 19 -29.92 -32.57 52.97
C GLU A 19 -31.08 -31.85 52.26
N ASP A 20 -30.78 -30.78 51.54
CA ASP A 20 -31.75 -29.97 50.79
C ASP A 20 -31.97 -30.56 49.39
N ASP A 21 -33.18 -30.45 48.84
CA ASP A 21 -33.56 -31.07 47.55
C ASP A 21 -33.07 -30.25 46.32
N LEU A 22 -32.03 -29.45 46.52
CA LEU A 22 -31.48 -28.50 45.55
C LEU A 22 -31.02 -29.18 44.26
N ALA A 23 -30.53 -30.42 44.35
CA ALA A 23 -30.14 -31.19 43.18
C ALA A 23 -31.34 -31.53 42.28
N THR A 24 -32.48 -31.88 42.89
CA THR A 24 -33.72 -32.18 42.18
C THR A 24 -34.33 -30.88 41.63
N GLU A 25 -34.38 -29.81 42.42
CA GLU A 25 -34.88 -28.51 41.98
C GLU A 25 -34.05 -27.94 40.82
N MET A 26 -32.72 -28.04 40.89
CA MET A 26 -31.83 -27.68 39.77
C MET A 26 -32.11 -28.54 38.53
N HIS A 27 -32.33 -29.85 38.71
CA HIS A 27 -32.64 -30.73 37.59
C HIS A 27 -33.98 -30.38 36.94
N GLU A 28 -34.99 -30.03 37.74
CA GLU A 28 -36.29 -29.55 37.24
C GLU A 28 -36.16 -28.24 36.47
N LEU A 29 -35.36 -27.28 36.98
CA LEU A 29 -35.07 -26.03 36.28
C LEU A 29 -34.34 -26.27 34.96
N ILE A 30 -33.36 -27.19 34.91
CA ILE A 30 -32.69 -27.57 33.66
C ILE A 30 -33.69 -28.18 32.67
N VAL A 31 -34.59 -29.04 33.13
CA VAL A 31 -35.63 -29.65 32.27
C VAL A 31 -36.60 -28.58 31.76
N GLN A 32 -36.97 -27.58 32.55
CA GLN A 32 -37.79 -26.45 32.11
C GLN A 32 -37.05 -25.57 31.10
N ASP A 33 -35.78 -25.25 31.34
CA ASP A 33 -34.95 -24.44 30.45
C ASP A 33 -34.76 -25.12 29.09
N LEU A 34 -34.47 -26.44 29.08
CA LEU A 34 -34.38 -27.23 27.84
C LEU A 34 -35.69 -27.23 27.04
N LYS A 35 -36.85 -27.27 27.70
CA LYS A 35 -38.15 -27.15 27.02
C LYS A 35 -38.36 -25.76 26.42
N ASN A 36 -37.97 -24.71 27.14
CA ASN A 36 -38.08 -23.33 26.69
C ASN A 36 -37.07 -23.02 25.57
N GLY A 37 -35.89 -23.65 25.60
CA GLY A 37 -34.86 -23.53 24.57
C GLY A 37 -35.40 -23.84 23.18
N VAL A 38 -36.19 -24.91 23.02
CA VAL A 38 -36.83 -25.26 21.74
C VAL A 38 -37.79 -24.17 21.24
N ALA A 39 -38.56 -23.56 22.15
CA ALA A 39 -39.46 -22.46 21.80
C ALA A 39 -38.70 -21.18 21.42
N LEU A 40 -37.58 -20.90 22.10
CA LEU A 40 -36.71 -19.77 21.80
C LEU A 40 -35.99 -19.95 20.46
N GLU A 41 -35.52 -21.15 20.14
CA GLU A 41 -34.96 -21.48 18.82
C GLU A 41 -36.00 -21.24 17.72
N GLY A 42 -37.24 -21.72 17.93
CA GLY A 42 -38.34 -21.46 16.98
C GLY A 42 -38.66 -19.97 16.82
N LEU A 43 -38.57 -19.17 17.88
CA LEU A 43 -38.73 -17.71 17.82
C LEU A 43 -37.60 -17.05 17.02
N GLN A 44 -36.35 -17.48 17.22
CA GLN A 44 -35.20 -16.97 16.45
C GLN A 44 -35.30 -17.33 14.97
N GLU A 45 -35.76 -18.54 14.64
CA GLU A 45 -36.02 -18.94 13.26
C GLU A 45 -37.16 -18.14 12.63
N LEU A 46 -38.23 -17.89 13.37
CA LEU A 46 -39.35 -17.07 12.92
C LEU A 46 -38.91 -15.62 12.69
N GLU A 47 -38.15 -15.03 13.61
CA GLU A 47 -37.58 -13.70 13.46
C GLU A 47 -36.70 -13.63 12.21
N LYS A 48 -35.80 -14.61 12.02
CA LYS A 48 -34.97 -14.72 10.82
C LYS A 48 -35.82 -14.83 9.56
N LEU A 49 -36.88 -15.63 9.56
CA LEU A 49 -37.78 -15.77 8.42
C LEU A 49 -38.48 -14.45 8.08
N LEU A 50 -38.98 -13.73 9.08
CA LEU A 50 -39.63 -12.42 8.91
C LEU A 50 -38.64 -11.37 8.39
N LEU A 51 -37.41 -11.35 8.91
CA LEU A 51 -36.36 -10.46 8.42
C LEU A 51 -35.95 -10.78 6.98
N ILE A 52 -35.83 -12.05 6.61
CA ILE A 52 -35.56 -12.47 5.24
C ILE A 52 -36.74 -12.08 4.34
N GLN A 53 -37.97 -12.37 4.73
CA GLN A 53 -39.17 -12.02 3.95
C GLN A 53 -39.24 -10.52 3.69
N LYS A 54 -39.00 -9.71 4.73
CA LYS A 54 -39.04 -8.24 4.63
C LYS A 54 -37.98 -7.71 3.67
N ASN A 55 -36.76 -8.25 3.71
CA ASN A 55 -35.61 -7.71 2.97
C ASN A 55 -35.18 -8.57 1.78
N ILE A 56 -36.01 -9.52 1.32
CA ILE A 56 -35.61 -10.52 0.32
C ILE A 56 -35.14 -9.86 -0.99
N ILE A 57 -35.81 -8.78 -1.40
CA ILE A 57 -35.47 -8.06 -2.63
C ILE A 57 -34.11 -7.37 -2.49
N ASP A 58 -33.88 -6.69 -1.36
CA ASP A 58 -32.61 -5.99 -1.09
C ASP A 58 -31.45 -6.99 -0.98
N ILE A 59 -31.67 -8.13 -0.32
CA ILE A 59 -30.71 -9.23 -0.24
C ILE A 59 -30.41 -9.79 -1.63
N CYS A 60 -31.43 -10.09 -2.44
CA CYS A 60 -31.24 -10.61 -3.79
C CYS A 60 -30.51 -9.62 -4.69
N ASN A 61 -30.84 -8.34 -4.62
CA ASN A 61 -30.15 -7.29 -5.36
C ASN A 61 -28.69 -7.22 -4.95
N ASN A 62 -28.38 -7.22 -3.65
CA ASN A 62 -27.01 -7.14 -3.15
C ASN A 62 -26.19 -8.43 -3.25
N PHE A 63 -26.82 -9.57 -3.54
CA PHE A 63 -26.13 -10.87 -3.62
C PHE A 63 -26.02 -11.41 -5.05
N VAL A 64 -27.00 -11.16 -5.92
CA VAL A 64 -27.06 -11.75 -7.27
C VAL A 64 -26.54 -10.79 -8.32
N SER A 65 -27.05 -9.56 -8.35
CA SER A 65 -26.80 -8.59 -9.43
C SER A 65 -25.93 -7.40 -9.04
N PHE A 66 -25.81 -7.11 -7.74
CA PHE A 66 -25.04 -5.99 -7.19
C PHE A 66 -25.36 -4.63 -7.83
N PRO A 67 -26.63 -4.27 -8.11
CA PRO A 67 -26.95 -3.05 -8.85
C PRO A 67 -26.51 -1.81 -8.06
N GLU A 68 -26.65 -1.87 -6.73
CA GLU A 68 -26.29 -0.78 -5.81
C GLU A 68 -24.79 -0.47 -5.81
N MET A 69 -23.94 -1.44 -6.13
CA MET A 69 -22.50 -1.23 -6.26
C MET A 69 -22.15 -0.30 -7.44
N TYR A 70 -23.00 -0.26 -8.46
CA TYR A 70 -22.78 0.52 -9.69
C TYR A 70 -23.52 1.86 -9.68
N ASP A 71 -24.40 2.09 -8.71
CA ASP A 71 -25.20 3.32 -8.60
C ASP A 71 -24.60 4.27 -7.53
N PRO A 72 -24.08 5.45 -7.94
CA PRO A 72 -23.51 6.43 -7.02
C PRO A 72 -24.47 6.94 -5.94
N GLU A 73 -25.78 6.92 -6.20
CA GLU A 73 -26.82 7.45 -5.31
C GLU A 73 -27.27 6.42 -4.26
N SER A 74 -26.92 5.15 -4.46
CA SER A 74 -27.26 4.05 -3.55
C SER A 74 -26.02 3.51 -2.82
N ARG A 75 -26.22 2.69 -1.79
CA ARG A 75 -25.14 2.04 -1.04
C ARG A 75 -25.45 0.57 -0.93
N ALA A 76 -24.50 -0.25 -1.36
CA ALA A 76 -24.63 -1.69 -1.29
C ALA A 76 -24.53 -2.19 0.16
N MET A 77 -25.21 -3.29 0.48
CA MET A 77 -25.34 -3.82 1.85
C MET A 77 -23.98 -4.19 2.51
N PHE A 78 -22.94 -4.45 1.72
CA PHE A 78 -21.61 -4.79 2.19
C PHE A 78 -20.66 -3.59 2.31
N GLU A 79 -21.13 -2.38 2.02
CA GLU A 79 -20.32 -1.17 2.21
C GLU A 79 -20.33 -0.73 3.68
N ALA A 80 -19.21 -0.19 4.15
CA ALA A 80 -19.07 0.45 5.46
C ALA A 80 -19.18 1.98 5.36
N GLY A 81 -19.55 2.52 4.19
CA GLY A 81 -19.63 3.95 3.93
C GLY A 81 -18.43 4.53 3.18
N ARG A 82 -18.14 5.81 3.38
CA ARG A 82 -17.24 6.65 2.57
C ARG A 82 -16.03 7.13 3.36
N LEU A 83 -14.83 6.77 2.92
CA LEU A 83 -13.56 7.19 3.51
C LEU A 83 -13.03 8.46 2.85
N VAL A 84 -12.67 9.45 3.67
CA VAL A 84 -11.94 10.65 3.25
C VAL A 84 -10.53 10.61 3.81
N ILE A 85 -9.53 10.59 2.94
CA ILE A 85 -8.11 10.49 3.32
C ILE A 85 -7.22 11.18 2.29
N ASP A 86 -6.20 11.92 2.74
CA ASP A 86 -5.27 12.66 1.88
C ASP A 86 -5.96 13.64 0.89
N GLY A 87 -7.10 14.21 1.29
CA GLY A 87 -7.92 15.10 0.46
C GLY A 87 -8.67 14.38 -0.68
N ARG A 88 -8.83 13.06 -0.58
CA ARG A 88 -9.50 12.21 -1.58
C ARG A 88 -10.67 11.49 -0.94
N ILE A 89 -11.62 11.11 -1.77
CA ILE A 89 -12.83 10.39 -1.37
C ILE A 89 -12.78 9.00 -1.98
N PHE A 90 -13.00 7.99 -1.14
CA PHE A 90 -13.18 6.60 -1.53
C PHE A 90 -14.57 6.17 -1.08
N ASN A 91 -15.48 5.97 -2.02
CA ASN A 91 -16.87 5.58 -1.73
C ASN A 91 -16.99 4.09 -1.42
N PHE A 92 -16.02 3.29 -1.86
CA PHE A 92 -16.05 1.84 -1.71
C PHE A 92 -15.20 1.39 -0.52
N ASN A 93 -15.83 1.02 0.58
CA ASN A 93 -15.17 0.49 1.78
C ASN A 93 -15.96 -0.69 2.29
N ILE A 94 -15.30 -1.78 2.69
CA ILE A 94 -15.97 -3.01 3.14
C ILE A 94 -15.50 -3.31 4.57
N PRO A 95 -16.40 -3.69 5.51
CA PRO A 95 -16.00 -4.09 6.85
C PRO A 95 -15.22 -5.42 6.80
N VAL A 96 -14.19 -5.52 7.64
CA VAL A 96 -13.29 -6.68 7.70
C VAL A 96 -13.19 -7.18 9.13
N ILE A 97 -13.38 -8.48 9.32
CA ILE A 97 -13.26 -9.13 10.63
C ILE A 97 -11.78 -9.35 10.97
N ASP A 98 -11.03 -10.00 10.07
CA ASP A 98 -9.59 -10.26 10.24
C ASP A 98 -8.79 -9.67 9.06
N VAL A 99 -8.06 -8.60 9.36
CA VAL A 99 -7.21 -7.88 8.40
C VAL A 99 -6.13 -8.78 7.79
N ASN A 100 -5.54 -9.70 8.56
CA ASN A 100 -4.44 -10.52 8.08
C ASN A 100 -4.93 -11.66 7.19
N LYS A 101 -6.05 -12.30 7.56
CA LYS A 101 -6.69 -13.31 6.72
C LYS A 101 -7.16 -12.68 5.40
N HIS A 102 -7.92 -11.60 5.49
CA HIS A 102 -8.44 -10.92 4.31
C HIS A 102 -7.32 -10.41 3.39
N ALA A 103 -6.22 -9.89 3.95
CA ALA A 103 -5.08 -9.43 3.15
C ALA A 103 -4.40 -10.55 2.35
N LYS A 104 -4.31 -11.77 2.90
CA LYS A 104 -3.72 -12.92 2.19
C LYS A 104 -4.61 -13.37 1.03
N GLU A 105 -5.91 -13.43 1.26
CA GLU A 105 -6.89 -13.86 0.25
C GLU A 105 -7.01 -12.82 -0.87
N SER A 106 -6.98 -11.53 -0.53
CA SER A 106 -7.10 -10.42 -1.47
C SER A 106 -5.83 -10.03 -2.24
N GLU A 107 -4.67 -10.66 -1.98
CA GLU A 107 -3.40 -10.32 -2.62
C GLU A 107 -3.47 -10.43 -4.16
N HIS A 108 -4.25 -11.40 -4.65
CA HIS A 108 -4.41 -11.69 -6.08
C HIS A 108 -5.42 -10.76 -6.79
N SER A 109 -6.08 -9.85 -6.07
CA SER A 109 -7.03 -8.88 -6.66
C SER A 109 -6.37 -7.92 -7.65
N GLY A 110 -5.06 -7.69 -7.53
CA GLY A 110 -4.31 -6.72 -8.32
C GLY A 110 -4.67 -5.26 -8.04
N ILE A 111 -5.46 -5.00 -7.00
CA ILE A 111 -5.88 -3.65 -6.59
C ILE A 111 -5.04 -3.20 -5.41
N TYR A 112 -4.78 -1.89 -5.30
CA TYR A 112 -4.11 -1.34 -4.12
C TYR A 112 -5.12 -1.29 -2.98
N LEU A 113 -4.83 -1.97 -1.87
CA LEU A 113 -5.77 -2.09 -0.74
C LEU A 113 -5.18 -1.40 0.49
N MET A 114 -6.00 -0.59 1.16
CA MET A 114 -5.68 -0.01 2.47
C MET A 114 -6.58 -0.62 3.52
N TYR A 115 -5.99 -1.24 4.53
CA TYR A 115 -6.70 -1.70 5.70
C TYR A 115 -6.60 -0.63 6.77
N SER A 116 -7.75 -0.14 7.23
CA SER A 116 -7.83 0.91 8.23
C SER A 116 -8.54 0.40 9.46
N GLU A 117 -7.99 0.73 10.61
CA GLU A 117 -8.68 0.69 11.88
C GLU A 117 -9.62 1.88 11.95
N VAL A 118 -10.88 1.64 12.30
CA VAL A 118 -11.90 2.64 12.55
C VAL A 118 -12.16 2.65 14.04
N SER A 119 -11.95 3.81 14.67
CA SER A 119 -12.10 3.97 16.12
C SER A 119 -13.23 4.93 16.44
N ALA A 120 -14.11 4.53 17.37
CA ALA A 120 -15.05 5.44 18.02
C ALA A 120 -14.35 6.30 19.07
N ALA A 121 -15.13 7.21 19.69
CA ALA A 121 -14.77 7.85 20.95
C ALA A 121 -14.56 6.83 22.09
N ASP A 122 -15.32 5.72 22.07
CA ASP A 122 -15.18 4.63 23.03
C ASP A 122 -14.30 3.48 22.48
N PRO A 123 -13.30 2.99 23.23
CA PRO A 123 -12.36 1.96 22.75
C PRO A 123 -12.98 0.59 22.45
N LYS A 124 -14.23 0.34 22.83
CA LYS A 124 -14.92 -0.94 22.62
C LYS A 124 -15.54 -1.07 21.24
N ASP A 125 -15.75 0.05 20.53
CA ASP A 125 -16.42 0.10 19.23
C ASP A 125 -15.39 0.29 18.11
N THR A 126 -14.31 -0.49 18.13
CA THR A 126 -13.32 -0.50 17.05
C THR A 126 -13.64 -1.60 16.05
N PHE A 127 -13.63 -1.26 14.77
CA PHE A 127 -13.77 -2.21 13.68
C PHE A 127 -12.77 -1.91 12.56
N TYR A 128 -12.60 -2.85 11.65
CA TYR A 128 -11.66 -2.69 10.53
C TYR A 128 -12.41 -2.58 9.22
N ILE A 129 -11.83 -1.83 8.30
CA ILE A 129 -12.32 -1.73 6.92
C ILE A 129 -11.19 -1.96 5.93
N VAL A 130 -11.55 -2.44 4.74
CA VAL A 130 -10.68 -2.41 3.56
C VAL A 130 -11.19 -1.35 2.59
N THR A 131 -10.27 -0.49 2.15
CA THR A 131 -10.49 0.54 1.13
C THR A 131 -9.70 0.20 -0.12
N PRO A 132 -10.36 -0.22 -1.20
CA PRO A 132 -9.72 -0.39 -2.50
C PRO A 132 -9.46 0.96 -3.18
N VAL A 133 -8.18 1.27 -3.42
CA VAL A 133 -7.76 2.45 -4.17
C VAL A 133 -7.82 2.10 -5.66
N THR A 134 -8.98 2.38 -6.25
CA THR A 134 -9.32 1.97 -7.63
C THR A 134 -8.86 2.98 -8.68
N SER A 135 -8.88 4.27 -8.33
CA SER A 135 -8.35 5.36 -9.16
C SER A 135 -7.64 6.42 -8.30
N GLN A 136 -7.27 7.56 -8.89
CA GLN A 136 -6.35 8.56 -8.35
C GLN A 136 -4.88 8.14 -8.35
N ARG A 137 -4.01 9.08 -7.95
CA ARG A 137 -2.59 8.81 -7.70
C ARG A 137 -2.42 8.24 -6.31
N LEU A 138 -1.42 7.40 -6.07
CA LEU A 138 -1.14 6.88 -4.73
C LEU A 138 -0.71 7.99 -3.77
N GLY A 139 0.19 8.89 -4.19
CA GLY A 139 0.63 10.02 -3.37
C GLY A 139 1.22 9.56 -2.03
N ASN A 140 0.69 10.09 -0.92
CA ASN A 140 1.11 9.77 0.45
C ASN A 140 0.10 8.83 1.16
N LEU A 141 -0.57 7.96 0.40
CA LEU A 141 -1.35 6.86 0.96
C LEU A 141 -0.39 5.77 1.41
N GLY A 142 -0.46 5.42 2.68
CA GLY A 142 0.49 4.51 3.32
C GLY A 142 0.10 4.25 4.77
N ILE A 143 0.88 3.39 5.42
CA ILE A 143 0.68 3.01 6.82
C ILE A 143 0.75 4.26 7.72
N ASN A 144 -0.03 4.28 8.80
CA ASN A 144 -0.18 5.37 9.76
C ASN A 144 -0.80 6.66 9.23
N LYS A 145 -1.26 6.68 7.97
CA LYS A 145 -2.06 7.81 7.47
C LYS A 145 -3.42 7.81 8.17
N ARG A 146 -3.86 8.98 8.62
CA ARG A 146 -5.17 9.17 9.24
C ARG A 146 -6.17 9.68 8.21
N GLY A 147 -7.42 9.26 8.36
CA GLY A 147 -8.55 9.71 7.58
C GLY A 147 -9.81 9.77 8.44
N THR A 148 -10.94 9.97 7.77
CA THR A 148 -12.25 10.06 8.40
C THR A 148 -13.24 9.24 7.59
N LEU A 149 -13.86 8.25 8.22
CA LEU A 149 -14.93 7.46 7.61
C LEU A 149 -16.28 8.09 7.95
N TYR A 150 -17.12 8.23 6.94
CA TYR A 150 -18.53 8.53 7.09
C TYR A 150 -19.29 7.24 6.86
N ASP A 151 -19.92 6.72 7.91
CA ASP A 151 -20.74 5.51 7.84
C ASP A 151 -21.96 5.70 6.91
N ILE A 152 -22.70 4.64 6.63
CA ILE A 152 -23.97 4.65 5.88
C ILE A 152 -24.97 5.61 6.55
N GLU A 153 -24.99 5.67 7.87
CA GLU A 153 -25.82 6.60 8.66
C GLU A 153 -25.27 8.03 8.70
N GLY A 154 -24.13 8.30 8.07
CA GLY A 154 -23.46 9.60 8.07
C GLY A 154 -22.67 9.92 9.34
N LYS A 155 -22.60 9.00 10.31
CA LYS A 155 -21.77 9.14 11.50
C LYS A 155 -20.28 9.19 11.13
N GLN A 156 -19.56 10.10 11.78
CA GLN A 156 -18.14 10.32 11.56
C GLN A 156 -17.30 9.43 12.47
N TRP A 157 -16.29 8.78 11.89
CA TRP A 157 -15.34 7.93 12.61
C TRP A 157 -13.91 8.29 12.22
N ASP A 158 -13.01 8.25 13.19
CA ASP A 158 -11.59 8.43 12.95
C ASP A 158 -10.98 7.14 12.42
N THR A 159 -10.14 7.25 11.39
CA THR A 159 -9.48 6.09 10.80
C THR A 159 -7.98 6.21 10.78
N LYS A 160 -7.30 5.07 10.91
CA LYS A 160 -5.86 4.95 10.80
C LYS A 160 -5.49 3.75 9.95
N VAL A 161 -4.71 3.98 8.89
CA VAL A 161 -4.24 2.90 8.01
C VAL A 161 -3.23 2.03 8.75
N LEU A 162 -3.54 0.75 8.93
CA LEU A 162 -2.68 -0.24 9.58
C LEU A 162 -1.80 -0.98 8.59
N LYS A 163 -2.37 -1.38 7.45
CA LYS A 163 -1.72 -2.24 6.46
C LYS A 163 -2.10 -1.83 5.07
N VAL A 164 -1.18 -2.04 4.14
CA VAL A 164 -1.37 -1.72 2.72
C VAL A 164 -0.89 -2.88 1.86
N ILE A 165 -1.63 -3.20 0.80
CA ILE A 165 -1.20 -4.06 -0.29
C ILE A 165 -0.83 -3.17 -1.48
N GLU A 166 0.46 -3.14 -1.84
CA GLU A 166 0.97 -2.27 -2.89
C GLU A 166 0.73 -2.86 -4.28
N ASN A 167 -0.25 -2.31 -5.01
CA ASN A 167 -0.47 -2.55 -6.44
C ASN A 167 -0.54 -1.22 -7.22
N PRO A 168 -0.22 -1.19 -8.52
CA PRO A 168 -0.27 0.03 -9.30
C PRO A 168 -1.73 0.46 -9.59
N VAL A 169 -2.03 1.76 -9.49
CA VAL A 169 -3.37 2.31 -9.70
C VAL A 169 -3.53 2.94 -11.09
N SER A 170 -2.45 3.48 -11.65
CA SER A 170 -2.43 4.12 -12.97
C SER A 170 -1.39 3.52 -13.91
N LEU A 171 -1.57 3.71 -15.24
CA LEU A 171 -0.66 3.17 -16.25
C LEU A 171 0.77 3.69 -16.07
N VAL A 172 0.91 4.99 -15.79
CA VAL A 172 2.22 5.62 -15.56
C VAL A 172 2.89 5.03 -14.31
N GLU A 173 2.13 4.83 -13.23
CA GLU A 173 2.67 4.18 -12.03
C GLU A 173 3.05 2.72 -12.30
N ALA A 174 2.25 1.98 -13.06
CA ALA A 174 2.53 0.59 -13.44
C ALA A 174 3.81 0.47 -14.29
N MET A 175 4.04 1.41 -15.22
CA MET A 175 5.26 1.47 -16.03
C MET A 175 6.51 1.81 -15.19
N ILE A 176 6.36 2.69 -14.18
CA ILE A 176 7.48 3.11 -13.32
C ILE A 176 7.75 2.12 -12.17
N ALA A 177 6.76 1.32 -11.76
CA ALA A 177 6.87 0.34 -10.68
C ALA A 177 8.09 -0.60 -10.75
N PRO A 178 8.45 -1.24 -11.89
CA PRO A 178 9.63 -2.10 -11.96
C PRO A 178 10.92 -1.33 -11.65
N PHE A 179 11.06 -0.10 -12.16
CA PHE A 179 12.22 0.75 -11.90
C PHE A 179 12.31 1.19 -10.44
N LYS A 180 11.19 1.51 -9.80
CA LYS A 180 11.13 1.81 -8.35
C LYS A 180 11.60 0.62 -7.50
N LYS A 181 11.22 -0.61 -7.86
CA LYS A 181 11.67 -1.82 -7.15
C LYS A 181 13.19 -2.00 -7.28
N ILE A 182 13.73 -1.82 -8.49
CA ILE A 182 15.18 -1.90 -8.75
C ILE A 182 15.93 -0.82 -7.94
N ALA A 183 15.47 0.43 -7.97
CA ALA A 183 16.07 1.51 -7.20
C ALA A 183 16.05 1.23 -5.69
N LYS A 184 14.95 0.68 -5.15
CA LYS A 184 14.86 0.24 -3.75
C LYS A 184 15.90 -0.84 -3.41
N LEU A 185 16.10 -1.83 -4.30
CA LEU A 185 17.11 -2.87 -4.11
C LEU A 185 18.55 -2.32 -4.11
N PHE A 186 18.86 -1.35 -4.97
CA PHE A 186 20.16 -0.68 -4.96
C PHE A 186 20.38 0.16 -3.70
N SER A 187 19.36 0.92 -3.27
CA SER A 187 19.45 1.72 -2.04
C SER A 187 19.66 0.85 -0.80
N SER A 188 18.99 -0.31 -0.72
CA SER A 188 19.15 -1.24 0.40
C SER A 188 20.47 -2.01 0.37
N GLY A 189 21.04 -2.22 -0.82
CA GLY A 189 22.40 -2.73 -1.00
C GLY A 189 23.45 -1.74 -0.52
N ILE A 190 23.31 -0.45 -0.87
CA ILE A 190 24.22 0.61 -0.42
C ILE A 190 24.19 0.73 1.10
N SER A 191 23.00 0.77 1.73
CA SER A 191 22.90 0.85 3.19
C SER A 191 23.52 -0.35 3.92
N LYS A 192 23.57 -1.53 3.28
CA LYS A 192 24.27 -2.72 3.82
C LYS A 192 25.78 -2.68 3.63
N ILE A 193 26.26 -2.00 2.59
CA ILE A 193 27.69 -1.84 2.29
C ILE A 193 28.30 -0.75 3.17
N THR A 194 27.59 0.34 3.45
CA THR A 194 28.11 1.43 4.31
C THR A 194 28.42 0.96 5.74
N SER A 195 27.68 -0.03 6.26
CA SER A 195 27.98 -0.62 7.58
C SER A 195 29.22 -1.53 7.62
N SER A 196 29.77 -1.95 6.48
CA SER A 196 30.93 -2.85 6.41
C SER A 196 32.18 -2.24 5.78
N THR A 197 32.10 -1.03 5.21
CA THR A 197 33.18 -0.44 4.38
C THR A 197 34.03 0.63 5.05
N GLU A 198 33.70 1.12 6.25
CA GLU A 198 34.56 2.09 6.94
C GLU A 198 35.94 1.50 7.33
N LYS A 199 36.03 0.21 7.69
CA LYS A 199 37.29 -0.42 8.10
C LYS A 199 38.21 -0.87 6.97
N THR A 200 37.69 -1.02 5.74
CA THR A 200 38.46 -1.51 4.59
C THR A 200 38.98 -0.37 3.71
N LEU A 201 38.23 0.74 3.61
CA LEU A 201 38.60 1.91 2.82
C LEU A 201 39.88 2.60 3.29
N GLU A 202 40.13 2.63 4.61
CA GLU A 202 41.31 3.29 5.19
C GLU A 202 42.63 2.58 4.82
N LYS A 203 42.62 1.24 4.74
CA LYS A 203 43.82 0.44 4.37
C LYS A 203 44.10 0.41 2.86
N SER A 204 43.06 0.53 2.03
CA SER A 204 43.21 0.53 0.57
C SER A 204 43.68 1.88 0.02
N PHE A 205 43.34 3.00 0.68
CA PHE A 205 43.76 4.33 0.24
C PHE A 205 45.26 4.58 0.42
N GLN A 206 45.84 4.04 1.50
CA GLN A 206 47.26 4.23 1.84
C GLN A 206 48.22 3.46 0.92
N SER A 207 47.75 2.38 0.30
CA SER A 207 48.54 1.49 -0.58
C SER A 207 48.43 1.86 -2.07
N SER A 208 47.43 2.65 -2.47
CA SER A 208 47.30 3.16 -3.84
C SER A 208 48.15 4.40 -4.12
N ILE A 209 48.49 5.21 -3.09
CA ILE A 209 49.29 6.44 -3.27
C ILE A 209 50.76 6.11 -3.59
N THR A 210 51.31 5.02 -3.06
CA THR A 210 52.72 4.61 -3.25
C THR A 210 53.01 3.97 -4.61
N ASN A 211 51.99 3.51 -5.35
CA ASN A 211 52.17 2.82 -6.64
C ASN A 211 51.98 3.74 -7.86
N ILE A 212 51.47 4.96 -7.65
CA ILE A 212 51.28 5.95 -8.72
C ILE A 212 52.63 6.60 -9.12
N GLU A 213 53.59 6.73 -8.19
CA GLU A 213 54.90 7.34 -8.48
C GLU A 213 55.80 6.50 -9.40
N LYS A 214 55.59 5.17 -9.49
CA LYS A 214 56.45 4.27 -10.28
C LYS A 214 55.98 3.99 -11.71
N SER A 215 54.74 4.32 -12.06
CA SER A 215 54.12 3.88 -13.32
C SER A 215 54.12 4.93 -14.45
N VAL A 216 54.71 6.11 -14.24
CA VAL A 216 54.79 7.18 -15.25
C VAL A 216 55.99 7.02 -16.21
N ALA A 217 56.87 6.03 -16.02
CA ALA A 217 58.19 5.99 -16.68
C ALA A 217 58.32 5.16 -17.99
N SER A 218 57.33 4.40 -18.45
CA SER A 218 57.51 3.61 -19.70
C SER A 218 56.23 3.54 -20.54
N GLY A 219 56.33 4.00 -21.79
CA GLY A 219 55.25 3.98 -22.78
C GLY A 219 55.23 2.75 -23.69
N ALA A 220 54.08 2.62 -24.36
CA ALA A 220 53.77 1.94 -25.63
C ALA A 220 53.24 0.49 -25.67
N ASN A 221 52.22 0.36 -26.55
CA ASN A 221 51.79 -0.76 -27.41
C ASN A 221 51.03 -2.00 -26.87
N GLY A 222 49.71 -1.99 -27.12
CA GLY A 222 49.03 -2.83 -28.12
C GLY A 222 49.13 -4.37 -28.05
N LYS A 223 48.08 -5.01 -27.51
CA LYS A 223 47.37 -6.20 -28.06
C LYS A 223 46.19 -6.55 -27.15
N ALA A 224 45.03 -6.86 -27.73
CA ALA A 224 43.87 -7.36 -27.00
C ALA A 224 44.06 -8.83 -26.62
N PRO A 225 43.76 -9.27 -25.38
CA PRO A 225 43.53 -10.68 -25.09
C PRO A 225 42.06 -10.98 -24.80
N ALA A 226 41.71 -12.22 -25.17
CA ALA A 226 40.38 -12.82 -25.14
C ALA A 226 39.85 -13.11 -23.73
N LYS A 227 38.54 -13.43 -23.71
CA LYS A 227 37.70 -13.88 -22.59
C LYS A 227 38.44 -14.61 -21.45
N ALA A 228 38.40 -14.02 -20.26
CA ALA A 228 38.62 -14.69 -18.97
C ALA A 228 37.51 -14.25 -17.98
N PRO A 229 37.12 -15.10 -17.02
CA PRO A 229 36.00 -14.84 -16.12
C PRO A 229 36.29 -13.66 -15.19
N ILE A 230 35.27 -12.81 -14.98
CA ILE A 230 35.37 -11.58 -14.19
C ILE A 230 35.45 -11.96 -12.71
N ASN A 231 36.64 -11.85 -12.13
CA ASN A 231 36.88 -11.93 -10.69
C ASN A 231 37.13 -10.51 -10.16
N PRO A 232 36.54 -10.07 -9.03
CA PRO A 232 36.61 -8.68 -8.58
C PRO A 232 38.01 -8.19 -8.21
N ALA A 233 38.96 -9.11 -7.95
CA ALA A 233 40.37 -8.77 -7.72
C ALA A 233 41.16 -8.44 -9.01
N GLY A 234 40.70 -8.89 -10.19
CA GLY A 234 41.37 -8.63 -11.48
C GLY A 234 41.00 -7.29 -12.13
N LEU A 235 39.96 -6.61 -11.61
CA LEU A 235 39.49 -5.32 -12.14
C LEU A 235 40.43 -4.16 -11.77
N ILE A 236 41.20 -4.30 -10.69
CA ILE A 236 42.05 -3.22 -10.17
C ILE A 236 43.40 -3.16 -10.92
N MET A 237 43.88 -4.28 -11.45
CA MET A 237 45.16 -4.34 -12.17
C MET A 237 45.04 -4.07 -13.69
N SER A 238 43.83 -3.92 -14.22
CA SER A 238 43.55 -3.60 -15.63
C SER A 238 43.03 -2.17 -15.87
N GLY A 239 42.98 -1.34 -14.83
CA GLY A 239 42.34 -0.02 -14.84
C GLY A 239 42.92 0.98 -15.84
N SER A 240 44.21 0.93 -16.16
CA SER A 240 44.84 1.88 -17.10
C SER A 240 44.53 1.60 -18.57
N LEU A 241 44.20 0.35 -18.94
CA LEU A 241 43.81 0.01 -20.31
C LEU A 241 42.29 0.14 -20.53
N ALA A 242 41.49 0.02 -19.47
CA ALA A 242 40.04 0.19 -19.52
C ALA A 242 39.63 1.64 -19.85
N PHE A 243 40.33 2.65 -19.31
CA PHE A 243 40.02 4.06 -19.62
C PHE A 243 40.40 4.46 -21.05
N ALA A 244 41.49 3.92 -21.63
CA ALA A 244 41.84 4.13 -23.03
C ALA A 244 40.84 3.46 -24.00
N ALA A 245 40.33 2.27 -23.64
CA ALA A 245 39.28 1.58 -24.40
C ALA A 245 37.93 2.31 -24.34
N ILE A 246 37.58 2.91 -23.20
CA ILE A 246 36.37 3.74 -23.07
C ILE A 246 36.51 5.00 -23.94
N GLY A 247 37.69 5.62 -23.98
CA GLY A 247 37.97 6.78 -24.84
C GLY A 247 37.84 6.48 -26.34
N SER A 248 38.35 5.34 -26.81
CA SER A 248 38.22 4.94 -28.21
C SER A 248 36.78 4.55 -28.59
N THR A 249 36.02 3.97 -27.66
CA THR A 249 34.59 3.67 -27.88
C THR A 249 33.79 4.96 -27.99
N PHE A 250 34.03 5.94 -27.12
CA PHE A 250 33.39 7.27 -27.22
C PHE A 250 33.78 8.03 -28.48
N ALA A 251 35.05 7.95 -28.93
CA ALA A 251 35.50 8.57 -30.17
C ALA A 251 34.91 7.90 -31.42
N PHE A 252 34.79 6.56 -31.44
CA PHE A 252 34.15 5.81 -32.52
C PHE A 252 32.66 6.08 -32.59
N ILE A 253 32.00 6.18 -31.43
CA ILE A 253 30.62 6.63 -31.30
C ILE A 253 30.51 8.05 -31.88
N ALA A 254 31.28 9.02 -31.39
CA ALA A 254 31.22 10.41 -31.85
C ALA A 254 31.50 10.60 -33.35
N LYS A 255 32.40 9.80 -33.93
CA LYS A 255 32.69 9.82 -35.39
C LYS A 255 31.55 9.22 -36.20
N THR A 256 31.01 8.08 -35.76
CA THR A 256 29.82 7.45 -36.36
C THR A 256 28.60 8.38 -36.31
N PHE A 257 28.40 9.11 -35.21
CA PHE A 257 27.34 10.11 -35.04
C PHE A 257 27.46 11.34 -35.97
N LYS A 258 28.64 11.60 -36.57
CA LYS A 258 28.84 12.69 -37.54
C LYS A 258 28.45 12.34 -38.97
N GLU A 259 28.39 11.05 -39.31
CA GLU A 259 28.10 10.55 -40.67
C GLU A 259 26.60 10.27 -40.89
N PHE A 260 25.80 10.16 -39.83
CA PHE A 260 24.36 9.93 -39.93
C PHE A 260 23.56 11.23 -39.92
N GLU A 261 22.59 11.32 -40.83
CA GLU A 261 21.53 12.34 -40.79
C GLU A 261 20.81 12.26 -39.43
N THR A 262 20.60 13.41 -38.77
CA THR A 262 20.01 13.51 -37.42
C THR A 262 18.71 12.70 -37.26
N VAL A 263 17.96 12.54 -38.34
CA VAL A 263 16.72 11.74 -38.40
C VAL A 263 16.97 10.25 -38.15
N HIS A 264 18.04 9.66 -38.69
CA HIS A 264 18.35 8.23 -38.49
C HIS A 264 18.82 7.94 -37.07
N ILE A 265 19.55 8.87 -36.46
CA ILE A 265 19.95 8.80 -35.06
C ILE A 265 18.72 8.86 -34.15
N ILE A 266 17.82 9.83 -34.36
CA ILE A 266 16.59 9.96 -33.58
C ILE A 266 15.70 8.73 -33.76
N SER A 267 15.58 8.22 -34.99
CA SER A 267 14.82 7.01 -35.30
C SER A 267 15.39 5.76 -34.62
N ALA A 268 16.72 5.57 -34.65
CA ALA A 268 17.38 4.45 -33.99
C ALA A 268 17.20 4.49 -32.46
N ILE A 269 17.34 5.67 -31.85
CA ILE A 269 17.10 5.88 -30.42
C ILE A 269 15.62 5.61 -30.09
N SER A 270 14.69 6.16 -30.87
CA SER A 270 13.25 5.96 -30.66
C SER A 270 12.84 4.49 -30.81
N CYS A 271 13.41 3.78 -31.79
CA CYS A 271 13.16 2.36 -32.02
C CYS A 271 13.71 1.52 -30.87
N GLY A 272 14.94 1.78 -30.42
CA GLY A 272 15.55 1.12 -29.26
C GLY A 272 14.76 1.34 -27.97
N LEU A 273 14.33 2.58 -27.71
CA LEU A 273 13.44 2.89 -26.57
C LEU A 273 12.09 2.19 -26.72
N GLY A 274 11.50 2.20 -27.92
CA GLY A 274 10.23 1.52 -28.21
C GLY A 274 10.29 0.03 -27.86
N ILE A 275 11.33 -0.68 -28.30
CA ILE A 275 11.52 -2.11 -28.01
C ILE A 275 11.58 -2.39 -26.50
N LEU A 276 12.15 -1.48 -25.71
CA LEU A 276 12.22 -1.61 -24.25
C LEU A 276 10.91 -1.24 -23.55
N PHE A 277 10.23 -0.17 -23.99
CA PHE A 277 9.03 0.35 -23.32
C PHE A 277 7.74 -0.37 -23.72
N ILE A 278 7.62 -0.85 -24.96
CA ILE A 278 6.39 -1.52 -25.45
C ILE A 278 6.04 -2.76 -24.59
N PRO A 279 6.96 -3.69 -24.29
CA PRO A 279 6.65 -4.84 -23.43
C PRO A 279 6.21 -4.42 -22.02
N VAL A 280 6.87 -3.40 -21.45
CA VAL A 280 6.52 -2.87 -20.13
C VAL A 280 5.13 -2.25 -20.14
N MET A 281 4.77 -1.52 -21.20
CA MET A 281 3.44 -0.94 -21.37
C MET A 281 2.36 -2.03 -21.49
N ILE A 282 2.62 -3.08 -22.26
CA ILE A 282 1.68 -4.21 -22.42
C ILE A 282 1.44 -4.90 -21.08
N ILE A 283 2.50 -5.20 -20.32
CA ILE A 283 2.38 -5.83 -18.99
C ILE A 283 1.63 -4.90 -18.02
N ALA A 284 1.94 -3.59 -18.04
CA ALA A 284 1.28 -2.60 -17.21
C ALA A 284 -0.23 -2.52 -17.53
N MET A 285 -0.59 -2.55 -18.81
CA MET A 285 -1.98 -2.54 -19.26
C MET A 285 -2.71 -3.83 -18.90
N TYR A 286 -2.05 -4.98 -19.07
CA TYR A 286 -2.58 -6.27 -18.64
C TYR A 286 -2.90 -6.27 -17.14
N LYS A 287 -1.94 -5.86 -16.29
CA LYS A 287 -2.13 -5.78 -14.84
C LYS A 287 -3.31 -4.91 -14.42
N LEU A 288 -3.50 -3.76 -15.08
CA LEU A 288 -4.61 -2.85 -14.77
C LEU A 288 -5.96 -3.40 -15.24
N ASN A 289 -5.98 -4.15 -16.33
CA ASN A 289 -7.19 -4.77 -16.89
C ASN A 289 -7.58 -6.07 -16.16
N THR A 290 -6.65 -6.72 -15.46
CA THR A 290 -6.91 -7.93 -14.67
C THR A 290 -7.36 -7.66 -13.23
N ARG A 291 -7.48 -6.39 -12.83
CA ARG A 291 -7.94 -6.00 -11.50
C ARG A 291 -9.35 -6.53 -11.23
N ASN A 292 -9.53 -7.23 -10.12
CA ASN A 292 -10.77 -7.93 -9.79
C ASN A 292 -11.30 -7.54 -8.41
N LEU A 293 -12.55 -7.08 -8.35
CA LEU A 293 -13.26 -6.74 -7.13
C LEU A 293 -13.85 -7.98 -6.43
N SER A 294 -14.14 -9.07 -7.17
CA SER A 294 -14.79 -10.25 -6.59
C SER A 294 -13.94 -10.86 -5.47
N THR A 295 -12.62 -10.92 -5.67
CA THR A 295 -11.68 -11.48 -4.69
C THR A 295 -11.69 -10.71 -3.35
N ILE A 296 -11.96 -9.40 -3.37
CA ILE A 296 -12.05 -8.58 -2.16
C ILE A 296 -13.33 -8.92 -1.39
N LEU A 297 -14.45 -9.05 -2.11
CA LEU A 297 -15.74 -9.41 -1.53
C LEU A 297 -15.78 -10.86 -1.04
N GLU A 298 -15.18 -11.79 -1.79
CA GLU A 298 -14.97 -13.19 -1.39
C GLU A 298 -14.17 -13.28 -0.09
N SER A 299 -13.11 -12.46 0.05
CA SER A 299 -12.32 -12.37 1.29
C SER A 299 -13.11 -11.80 2.47
N SER A 300 -14.19 -11.05 2.20
CA SER A 300 -15.14 -10.53 3.20
C SER A 300 -16.29 -11.49 3.50
N GLY A 301 -16.29 -12.71 2.92
CA GLY A 301 -17.30 -13.73 3.14
C GLY A 301 -18.47 -13.74 2.14
N TRP A 302 -18.41 -12.90 1.10
CA TRP A 302 -19.44 -12.89 0.05
C TRP A 302 -19.16 -13.94 -1.03
N ALA A 303 -20.11 -14.83 -1.28
CA ALA A 303 -19.96 -15.86 -2.31
C ALA A 303 -20.22 -15.28 -3.71
N ILE A 304 -19.16 -14.93 -4.42
CA ILE A 304 -19.25 -14.41 -5.79
C ILE A 304 -18.71 -15.44 -6.78
N ASN A 305 -19.56 -15.86 -7.70
CA ASN A 305 -19.19 -16.88 -8.70
C ASN A 305 -18.50 -16.30 -9.95
N THR A 306 -18.50 -14.97 -10.13
CA THR A 306 -18.02 -14.33 -11.36
C THR A 306 -16.93 -13.29 -11.10
N LYS A 307 -15.98 -13.17 -12.04
CA LYS A 307 -14.91 -12.17 -11.95
C LYS A 307 -15.45 -10.77 -12.25
N MET A 308 -15.56 -9.95 -11.22
CA MET A 308 -15.96 -8.55 -11.32
C MET A 308 -14.77 -7.66 -11.68
N ARG A 309 -14.48 -7.54 -12.98
CA ARG A 309 -13.35 -6.74 -13.47
C ARG A 309 -13.57 -5.25 -13.22
N LEU A 310 -12.55 -4.59 -12.68
CA LEU A 310 -12.56 -3.16 -12.43
C LEU A 310 -12.31 -2.38 -13.74
N THR A 311 -13.37 -1.83 -14.33
CA THR A 311 -13.25 -0.94 -15.49
C THR A 311 -12.78 0.46 -15.08
N SER A 312 -12.23 1.23 -16.02
CA SER A 312 -11.78 2.62 -15.76
C SER A 312 -12.93 3.54 -15.32
N LYS A 313 -14.15 3.34 -15.84
CA LYS A 313 -15.34 4.09 -15.44
C LYS A 313 -15.74 3.76 -14.01
N LEU A 314 -15.83 2.46 -13.68
CA LEU A 314 -16.14 2.00 -12.33
C LEU A 314 -15.08 2.47 -11.32
N ALA A 315 -13.80 2.42 -11.69
CA ALA A 315 -12.71 2.92 -10.84
C ALA A 315 -12.85 4.42 -10.51
N LYS A 316 -13.33 5.24 -11.45
CA LYS A 316 -13.60 6.66 -11.20
C LYS A 316 -14.87 6.86 -10.37
N LEU A 317 -15.85 5.98 -10.48
CA LEU A 317 -17.08 6.01 -9.69
C LEU A 317 -16.82 5.67 -8.22
N LEU A 318 -16.02 4.63 -7.96
CA LEU A 318 -15.66 4.20 -6.61
C LEU A 318 -14.67 5.16 -5.91
N ALA A 319 -13.83 5.85 -6.69
CA ALA A 319 -12.85 6.82 -6.19
C ALA A 319 -12.90 8.13 -7.01
N PRO A 320 -13.95 8.95 -6.86
CA PRO A 320 -14.14 10.15 -7.68
C PRO A 320 -13.01 11.16 -7.49
N LEU A 321 -12.75 11.94 -8.55
CA LEU A 321 -11.85 13.07 -8.48
C LEU A 321 -12.43 14.11 -7.50
N PRO A 322 -11.59 14.70 -6.63
CA PRO A 322 -12.06 15.77 -5.77
C PRO A 322 -12.60 16.89 -6.65
N ILE A 323 -13.87 17.23 -6.45
CA ILE A 323 -14.50 18.37 -7.12
C ILE A 323 -13.96 19.61 -6.42
N HIS A 324 -13.25 20.44 -7.17
CA HIS A 324 -12.82 21.72 -6.70
C HIS A 324 -13.84 22.79 -7.13
N PRO A 325 -14.17 23.78 -6.30
CA PRO A 325 -14.98 24.91 -6.72
C PRO A 325 -14.27 25.64 -7.87
N ASP A 326 -15.02 26.28 -8.78
CA ASP A 326 -14.47 26.94 -9.98
C ASP A 326 -13.40 28.01 -9.66
N SER A 327 -13.43 28.54 -8.45
CA SER A 327 -12.44 29.50 -7.93
C SER A 327 -11.10 28.88 -7.54
N PHE A 328 -10.99 27.56 -7.47
CA PHE A 328 -9.79 26.85 -7.07
C PHE A 328 -8.74 26.86 -8.20
N LYS A 329 -7.62 27.55 -7.96
CA LYS A 329 -6.44 27.50 -8.83
C LYS A 329 -5.29 26.81 -8.13
N LYS A 330 -4.90 25.64 -8.62
CA LYS A 330 -3.69 24.95 -8.16
C LYS A 330 -2.44 25.70 -8.65
N LYS A 331 -1.79 26.47 -7.77
CA LYS A 331 -0.48 27.06 -8.07
C LYS A 331 0.60 25.97 -7.98
N GLY A 332 1.35 25.77 -9.06
CA GLY A 332 2.44 24.79 -9.16
C GLY A 332 3.75 25.19 -8.46
N GLY A 333 3.76 26.31 -7.76
CA GLY A 333 4.94 26.84 -7.06
C GLY A 333 4.60 27.23 -5.64
N ASP A 334 5.57 27.04 -4.74
CA ASP A 334 5.45 27.42 -3.35
C ASP A 334 5.35 28.94 -3.21
N ALA A 335 4.27 29.41 -2.58
CA ALA A 335 4.06 30.82 -2.29
C ALA A 335 5.15 31.37 -1.34
N LEU A 336 5.81 30.51 -0.56
CA LEU A 336 6.91 30.88 0.33
C LEU A 336 8.07 31.51 -0.40
N GLY A 337 8.34 31.19 -1.68
CA GLY A 337 9.41 31.85 -2.45
C GLY A 337 9.18 33.36 -2.60
N SER A 338 7.92 33.79 -2.70
CA SER A 338 7.55 35.20 -2.73
C SER A 338 7.57 35.85 -1.34
N LEU A 339 7.14 35.10 -0.31
CA LEU A 339 7.14 35.55 1.09
C LEU A 339 8.56 35.70 1.64
N THR A 340 9.46 34.74 1.40
CA THR A 340 10.88 34.82 1.82
C THR A 340 11.61 35.96 1.12
N LYS A 341 11.33 36.24 -0.15
CA LYS A 341 11.85 37.45 -0.82
C LYS A 341 11.33 38.73 -0.16
N LYS A 342 10.06 38.76 0.23
CA LYS A 342 9.43 39.91 0.93
C LYS A 342 10.01 40.09 2.34
N VAL A 343 10.20 39.00 3.09
CA VAL A 343 10.82 38.99 4.42
C VAL A 343 12.28 39.41 4.35
N LYS A 344 13.09 38.87 3.42
CA LYS A 344 14.48 39.33 3.21
C LYS A 344 14.55 40.82 2.85
N LYS A 345 13.61 41.32 2.04
CA LYS A 345 13.53 42.74 1.68
C LYS A 345 13.17 43.61 2.89
N ASN A 346 12.29 43.12 3.77
CA ASN A 346 11.92 43.83 5.00
C ASN A 346 13.07 43.80 6.04
N ILE A 347 13.75 42.67 6.22
CA ILE A 347 14.94 42.57 7.09
C ILE A 347 16.05 43.50 6.63
N LYS A 348 16.29 43.62 5.32
CA LYS A 348 17.26 44.59 4.76
C LYS A 348 16.87 46.07 4.97
N LYS A 349 15.60 46.36 5.27
CA LYS A 349 15.12 47.71 5.60
C LYS A 349 15.20 48.01 7.11
N ILE A 350 15.41 46.99 7.93
CA ILE A 350 15.66 47.16 9.36
C ILE A 350 17.13 47.59 9.49
N ASP A 351 17.32 48.87 9.79
CA ASP A 351 18.63 49.43 10.06
C ASP A 351 19.02 49.09 11.51
N PHE A 352 19.69 47.94 11.68
CA PHE A 352 20.17 47.45 12.98
C PHE A 352 21.17 48.41 13.67
N SER A 353 21.60 49.49 13.00
CA SER A 353 22.45 50.52 13.60
C SER A 353 21.67 51.57 14.42
N LYS A 354 20.34 51.63 14.29
CA LYS A 354 19.48 52.60 14.98
C LYS A 354 18.75 52.06 16.22
N ASP A 355 18.66 50.74 16.38
CA ASP A 355 18.12 50.13 17.61
C ASP A 355 19.22 50.07 18.68
N LYS A 356 19.37 51.16 19.45
CA LYS A 356 20.18 51.24 20.67
C LYS A 356 19.43 50.73 21.90
N SER A 357 18.80 49.57 21.79
CA SER A 357 18.17 48.90 22.93
C SER A 357 18.60 47.44 22.99
N PHE A 358 19.87 47.23 23.29
CA PHE A 358 20.40 46.02 23.90
C PHE A 358 21.48 46.41 24.90
#